data_AF-A0A2B4R9A0-F1
#
_entry.id   AF-A0A2B4R9A0-F1
#
_cell.length_a   1.000
_cell.length_b   1.000
_cell.length_c   1.000
_cell.angle_alpha   90.00
_cell.angle_beta   90.00
_cell.angle_gamma   90.00
#
_symmetry.space_group_name_H-M   'P 1'
#
loop_
_entity.id
_entity.type
_entity.pdbx_description
1 polymer ?
#
loop_
_entity_poly.entity_id
_entity_poly.type
_entity_poly.pdbx_seq_one_letter_code
_entity_poly.pdbx_strand_id
1 'polypeptide(L)'
;MLGKFSNPLTGHSLLANAGVFAVTLDILAGLGLGMWFQVPFVSIKGVLPFLIHGIGLDGIFILADYLDRQPHDLATTEKIKGEMRHTGATVTMTTIADLVAFAVSTSASFPAISPSSERIEDFLMVVTFFVAKMTYDVRRIKSGRRDCLPCCLAPRTKDGEPALDEPITQTSSRVTKAWGKFLMLPETKIEATIISLVLIGAGIYGVTHVDEAFNRKT
;
A
#
# COMPACT_ATOMS: atom_id res chain seq x y z
N MET A 1 -4.10 -8.38 -8.16
CA MET A 1 -2.97 -9.09 -7.57
C MET A 1 -3.33 -10.53 -7.18
N LEU A 2 -4.49 -10.80 -6.56
CA LEU A 2 -4.88 -12.16 -6.10
C LEU A 2 -5.00 -13.25 -7.17
N GLY A 3 -5.28 -12.93 -8.44
CA GLY A 3 -5.36 -13.93 -9.51
C GLY A 3 -4.01 -14.34 -10.13
N LYS A 4 -2.95 -13.58 -9.88
CA LYS A 4 -1.62 -13.74 -10.52
C LYS A 4 -0.71 -14.75 -9.80
N PHE A 5 -1.06 -15.14 -8.56
CA PHE A 5 -0.25 -16.03 -7.71
C PHE A 5 -0.15 -17.48 -8.21
N SER A 6 -1.04 -17.93 -9.09
CA SER A 6 -1.00 -19.29 -9.64
C SER A 6 0.03 -19.47 -10.76
N ASN A 7 0.53 -18.40 -11.38
CA ASN A 7 1.55 -18.50 -12.42
C ASN A 7 2.96 -18.33 -11.82
N PRO A 8 3.83 -19.36 -11.84
CA PRO A 8 5.18 -19.34 -11.24
C PRO A 8 6.19 -18.44 -12.00
N LEU A 9 5.70 -17.74 -13.02
CA LEU A 9 6.44 -16.97 -14.01
C LEU A 9 6.11 -15.46 -13.96
N THR A 10 4.85 -15.13 -13.67
CA THR A 10 4.28 -13.76 -13.72
C THR A 10 3.77 -13.28 -12.35
N GLY A 11 3.89 -14.10 -11.32
CA GLY A 11 3.31 -13.82 -10.01
C GLY A 11 4.23 -12.98 -9.15
N HIS A 12 3.84 -11.75 -8.78
CA HIS A 12 4.62 -10.88 -7.89
C HIS A 12 4.72 -11.37 -6.43
N SER A 13 4.73 -12.67 -6.17
CA SER A 13 4.80 -13.24 -4.81
C SER A 13 6.09 -12.86 -4.10
N LEU A 14 7.22 -12.81 -4.83
CA LEU A 14 8.50 -12.39 -4.25
C LEU A 14 8.50 -10.89 -3.92
N LEU A 15 7.90 -10.07 -4.79
CA LEU A 15 7.74 -8.64 -4.56
C LEU A 15 6.79 -8.35 -3.39
N ALA A 16 5.67 -9.07 -3.30
CA ALA A 16 4.71 -8.98 -2.19
C ALA A 16 5.35 -9.37 -0.85
N ASN A 17 6.09 -10.48 -0.82
CA ASN A 17 6.83 -10.89 0.38
C ASN A 17 7.92 -9.88 0.75
N ALA A 18 8.62 -9.32 -0.24
CA ALA A 18 9.59 -8.25 0.00
C ALA A 18 8.93 -6.98 0.57
N GLY A 19 7.72 -6.63 0.11
CA GLY A 19 6.94 -5.52 0.66
C GLY A 19 6.52 -5.74 2.11
N VAL A 20 5.94 -6.90 2.43
CA VAL A 20 5.57 -7.25 3.81
C VAL A 20 6.80 -7.26 4.72
N PHE A 21 7.91 -7.81 4.24
CA PHE A 21 9.18 -7.83 4.97
C PHE A 21 9.74 -6.42 5.19
N ALA A 22 9.66 -5.53 4.19
CA ALA A 22 10.08 -4.13 4.32
C ALA A 22 9.30 -3.42 5.43
N VAL A 23 7.98 -3.52 5.43
CA VAL A 23 7.11 -2.90 6.44
C VAL A 23 7.36 -3.51 7.83
N THR A 24 7.62 -4.81 7.90
CA THR A 24 7.94 -5.46 9.19
C THR A 24 9.27 -4.96 9.75
N LEU A 25 10.30 -4.83 8.90
CA LEU A 25 11.58 -4.27 9.29
C LEU A 25 11.47 -2.80 9.70
N ASP A 26 10.65 -2.03 8.99
CA ASP A 26 10.37 -0.64 9.32
C ASP A 26 9.76 -0.49 10.72
N ILE A 27 8.72 -1.27 11.04
CA ILE A 27 8.12 -1.28 12.38
C ILE A 27 9.15 -1.66 13.45
N LEU A 28 9.98 -2.68 13.19
CA LEU A 28 11.03 -3.09 14.12
C LEU A 28 12.09 -2.00 14.31
N ALA A 29 12.46 -1.31 13.23
CA ALA A 29 13.44 -0.24 13.24
C ALA A 29 12.89 0.98 13.99
N GLY A 30 11.66 1.41 13.71
CA GLY A 30 10.98 2.49 14.44
C GLY A 30 10.86 2.21 15.95
N LEU A 31 10.48 0.98 16.32
CA LEU A 31 10.45 0.56 17.73
C LEU A 31 11.84 0.56 18.37
N GLY A 32 12.86 0.06 17.66
CA GLY A 32 14.25 0.05 18.13
C GLY A 32 14.82 1.46 18.30
N LEU A 33 14.52 2.35 17.37
CA LEU A 33 14.92 3.76 17.36
C LEU A 33 14.23 4.52 18.51
N GLY A 34 12.95 4.23 18.77
CA GLY A 34 12.21 4.72 19.94
C GLY A 34 12.78 4.23 21.28
N MET A 35 13.23 2.96 21.35
CA MET A 35 13.95 2.43 22.52
C MET A 35 15.31 3.12 22.72
N TRP A 36 16.04 3.39 21.64
CA TRP A 36 17.33 4.08 21.69
C TRP A 36 17.23 5.48 22.28
N PHE A 37 16.18 6.23 21.93
CA PHE A 37 15.89 7.55 22.50
C PHE A 37 15.15 7.52 23.85
N GLN A 38 15.06 6.34 24.49
CA GLN A 38 14.44 6.14 25.81
C GLN A 38 12.99 6.65 25.89
N VAL A 39 12.22 6.50 24.82
CA VAL A 39 10.82 6.96 24.82
C VAL A 39 9.94 5.96 25.59
N PRO A 40 9.13 6.40 26.58
CA PRO A 40 8.31 5.49 27.38
C PRO A 40 7.28 4.75 26.51
N PHE A 41 7.15 3.43 26.70
CA PHE A 41 6.11 2.64 26.07
C PHE A 41 4.76 2.90 26.75
N VAL A 42 3.79 3.39 25.98
CA VAL A 42 2.41 3.64 26.42
C VAL A 42 1.53 2.52 25.84
N SER A 43 0.54 2.01 26.57
CA SER A 43 -0.29 0.88 26.11
C SER A 43 -1.00 1.13 24.77
N ILE A 44 -1.28 2.39 24.42
CA ILE A 44 -1.87 2.76 23.12
C ILE A 44 -0.93 2.44 21.93
N LYS A 45 0.39 2.37 22.17
CA LYS A 45 1.40 1.99 21.16
C LYS A 45 1.27 0.55 20.68
N GLY A 46 0.50 -0.31 21.37
CA GLY A 46 0.26 -1.68 20.93
C GLY A 46 -0.56 -1.78 19.63
N VAL A 47 -1.33 -0.74 19.30
CA VAL A 47 -2.19 -0.70 18.09
C VAL A 47 -1.51 0.02 16.91
N LEU A 48 -0.54 0.90 17.20
CA LEU A 48 0.22 1.65 16.18
C LEU A 48 0.85 0.78 15.08
N PRO A 49 1.45 -0.40 15.38
CA PRO A 49 2.01 -1.27 14.36
C PRO A 49 1.00 -1.71 13.30
N PHE A 50 -0.25 -1.97 13.68
CA PHE A 50 -1.29 -2.35 12.72
C PHE A 50 -1.71 -1.16 11.84
N LEU A 51 -1.77 0.04 12.43
CA LEU A 51 -2.07 1.27 11.69
C LEU A 51 -0.96 1.59 10.68
N ILE A 52 0.30 1.59 11.12
CA ILE A 52 1.47 1.83 10.28
C ILE A 52 1.57 0.75 9.20
N HIS A 53 1.33 -0.51 9.54
CA HIS A 53 1.34 -1.61 8.57
C HIS A 53 0.27 -1.41 7.48
N GLY A 54 -0.95 -0.99 7.86
CA GLY A 54 -2.02 -0.73 6.91
C GLY A 54 -1.70 0.40 5.94
N ILE A 55 -1.12 1.49 6.44
CA ILE A 55 -0.76 2.64 5.62
C ILE A 55 0.50 2.37 4.76
N GLY A 56 1.52 1.72 5.32
CA GLY A 56 2.76 1.39 4.60
C GLY A 56 2.54 0.40 3.45
N LEU A 57 1.62 -0.57 3.62
CA LEU A 57 1.24 -1.48 2.55
C LEU A 57 0.51 -0.78 1.40
N ASP A 58 -0.26 0.28 1.66
CA ASP A 58 -0.98 1.01 0.62
C ASP A 58 -0.02 1.57 -0.45
N GLY A 59 1.07 2.23 0.00
CA GLY A 59 2.09 2.77 -0.92
C GLY A 59 2.75 1.70 -1.80
N ILE A 60 3.02 0.53 -1.22
CA ILE A 60 3.57 -0.65 -1.92
C ILE A 60 2.58 -1.21 -2.94
N PHE A 61 1.29 -1.32 -2.57
CA PHE A 61 0.26 -1.83 -3.46
C PHE A 61 0.01 -0.90 -4.64
N ILE A 62 -0.02 0.42 -4.42
CA ILE A 62 -0.22 1.39 -5.51
C ILE A 62 0.98 1.35 -6.47
N LEU A 63 2.23 1.27 -5.98
CA LEU A 63 3.42 1.10 -6.84
C LEU A 63 3.26 -0.15 -7.71
N ALA A 64 3.04 -1.29 -7.07
CA ALA A 64 2.98 -2.57 -7.75
C ALA A 64 1.81 -2.65 -8.77
N ASP A 65 0.64 -2.05 -8.48
CA ASP A 65 -0.48 -1.98 -9.41
C ASP A 65 -0.17 -1.10 -10.63
N TYR A 66 0.51 0.04 -10.44
CA TYR A 66 0.87 0.91 -11.55
C TYR A 66 1.97 0.32 -12.44
N LEU A 67 2.95 -0.37 -11.86
CA LEU A 67 3.96 -1.13 -12.61
C LEU A 67 3.33 -2.19 -13.52
N ASP A 68 2.29 -2.86 -13.03
CA ASP A 68 1.55 -3.87 -13.78
C ASP A 68 0.74 -3.28 -14.94
N ARG A 69 0.37 -2.00 -14.88
CA ARG A 69 -0.34 -1.29 -15.96
C ARG A 69 0.60 -0.70 -17.02
N GLN A 70 1.89 -0.57 -16.72
CA GLN A 70 2.88 0.01 -17.64
C GLN A 70 3.20 -0.96 -18.79
N PRO A 71 3.45 -0.47 -20.02
CA PRO A 71 3.79 -1.33 -21.15
C PRO A 71 5.08 -2.11 -20.88
N HIS A 72 5.11 -3.38 -21.27
CA HIS A 72 6.23 -4.29 -20.99
C HIS A 72 7.43 -4.10 -21.94
N ASP A 73 7.23 -3.45 -23.10
CA ASP A 73 8.27 -3.21 -24.11
C ASP A 73 9.32 -2.18 -23.69
N LEU A 74 9.04 -1.39 -22.64
CA LEU A 74 9.96 -0.36 -22.16
C LEU A 74 11.20 -0.99 -21.52
N ALA A 75 12.36 -0.35 -21.67
CA ALA A 75 13.55 -0.73 -20.91
C ALA A 75 13.28 -0.69 -19.40
N THR A 76 13.94 -1.55 -18.60
CA THR A 76 13.67 -1.65 -17.15
C THR A 76 13.80 -0.30 -16.46
N THR A 77 14.85 0.45 -16.81
CA THR A 77 15.09 1.78 -16.26
C THR A 77 13.99 2.77 -16.62
N GLU A 78 13.44 2.68 -17.84
CA GLU A 78 12.38 3.56 -18.31
C GLU A 78 11.05 3.24 -17.64
N LYS A 79 10.74 1.95 -17.46
CA LYS A 79 9.54 1.47 -16.74
C LYS A 79 9.54 1.97 -15.28
N ILE A 80 10.64 1.78 -14.55
CA ILE A 80 10.78 2.25 -13.16
C ILE A 80 10.76 3.78 -13.08
N LYS A 81 11.37 4.49 -14.03
CA LYS A 81 11.32 5.96 -14.09
C LYS A 81 9.89 6.47 -14.31
N GLY A 82 9.15 5.85 -15.23
CA GLY A 82 7.76 6.19 -15.52
C GLY A 82 6.85 5.95 -14.33
N GLU A 83 7.06 4.83 -13.65
CA GLU A 83 6.37 4.51 -12.41
C GLU A 83 6.67 5.50 -11.29
N MET A 84 7.94 5.74 -10.98
CA MET A 84 8.34 6.65 -9.90
C MET A 84 7.85 8.08 -10.13
N ARG A 85 7.75 8.51 -11.40
CA ARG A 85 7.21 9.83 -11.76
C ARG A 85 5.73 9.99 -11.42
N HIS A 86 4.93 8.94 -11.54
CA HIS A 86 3.50 8.99 -11.25
C HIS A 86 3.21 8.56 -9.82
N THR A 87 3.51 7.31 -9.50
CA THR A 87 3.11 6.72 -8.23
C THR A 87 3.99 7.18 -7.08
N GLY A 88 5.29 7.41 -7.34
CA GLY A 88 6.19 7.96 -6.33
C GLY A 88 5.74 9.33 -5.83
N ALA A 89 5.17 10.16 -6.70
CA ALA A 89 4.59 11.44 -6.30
C ALA A 89 3.36 11.27 -5.39
N THR A 90 2.47 10.31 -5.70
CA THR A 90 1.30 10.00 -4.87
C THR A 90 1.69 9.47 -3.48
N VAL A 91 2.67 8.57 -3.41
CA VAL A 91 3.17 8.04 -2.13
C VAL A 91 3.81 9.16 -1.30
N THR A 92 4.57 10.05 -1.93
CA THR A 92 5.17 11.21 -1.26
C THR A 92 4.10 12.17 -0.74
N MET A 93 3.07 12.46 -1.54
CA MET A 93 1.96 13.32 -1.12
C MET A 93 1.23 12.74 0.09
N THR A 94 0.98 11.43 0.10
CA THR A 94 0.33 10.74 1.22
C THR A 94 1.19 10.79 2.47
N THR A 95 2.50 10.53 2.32
CA THR A 95 3.47 10.64 3.42
C THR A 95 3.48 12.04 4.04
N ILE A 96 3.45 13.10 3.22
CA ILE A 96 3.38 14.49 3.68
C ILE A 96 2.06 14.76 4.41
N ALA A 97 0.93 14.30 3.87
CA ALA A 97 -0.38 14.46 4.51
C ALA A 97 -0.41 13.83 5.90
N ASP A 98 0.14 12.62 6.03
CA ASP A 98 0.23 11.93 7.32
C ASP A 98 1.21 12.62 8.27
N LEU A 99 2.35 13.10 7.77
CA LEU A 99 3.30 13.88 8.57
C LEU A 99 2.62 15.13 9.15
N VAL A 100 1.80 15.82 8.37
CA VAL A 100 1.02 16.99 8.82
C VAL A 100 -0.04 16.57 9.83
N ALA A 101 -0.79 15.49 9.57
CA ALA A 101 -1.81 14.99 10.50
C ALA A 101 -1.19 14.61 11.85
N PHE A 102 -0.05 13.93 11.84
CA PHE A 102 0.71 13.59 13.05
C PHE A 102 1.33 14.81 13.74
N ALA A 103 1.81 15.80 12.98
CA ALA A 103 2.30 17.06 13.55
C ALA A 103 1.18 17.83 14.26
N VAL A 104 -0.02 17.88 13.68
CA VAL A 104 -1.20 18.46 14.34
C VAL A 104 -1.59 17.64 15.57
N SER A 105 -1.56 16.31 15.47
CA SER A 105 -1.89 15.42 16.60
C SER A 105 -0.95 15.59 17.79
N THR A 106 0.36 15.81 17.57
CA THR A 106 1.32 16.01 18.67
C THR A 106 1.20 17.39 19.31
N SER A 107 0.71 18.40 18.57
CA SER A 107 0.46 19.74 19.11
C SER A 107 -0.68 19.78 20.13
N ALA A 108 -1.64 18.85 20.05
CA ALA A 108 -2.79 18.74 20.92
C ALA A 108 -2.52 17.79 22.10
N SER A 109 -1.67 18.17 23.06
CA SER A 109 -1.47 17.58 24.42
C SER A 109 -1.47 16.04 24.60
N PHE A 110 -1.46 15.24 23.54
CA PHE A 110 -1.35 13.79 23.53
C PHE A 110 0.07 13.43 23.09
N PRO A 111 1.01 13.25 24.04
CA PRO A 111 2.39 12.87 23.73
C PRO A 111 2.43 11.37 23.43
N ALA A 112 1.76 10.96 22.36
CA ALA A 112 2.17 9.75 21.66
C ALA A 112 3.38 10.18 20.82
N ILE A 113 4.56 9.63 21.13
CA ILE A 113 5.78 9.48 20.31
C ILE A 113 5.81 10.35 19.06
N SER A 114 6.85 11.15 18.85
CA SER A 114 7.12 11.86 17.58
C SER A 114 6.89 10.96 16.35
N PRO A 115 5.68 10.92 15.77
CA PRO A 115 5.31 9.96 14.73
C PRO A 115 5.94 10.38 13.40
N SER A 116 6.48 11.61 13.38
CA SER A 116 7.15 12.21 12.25
C SER A 116 8.43 11.48 11.86
N SER A 117 9.25 11.04 12.82
CA SER A 117 10.50 10.33 12.50
C SER A 117 10.22 8.93 11.94
N GLU A 118 9.28 8.21 12.55
CA GLU A 118 8.84 6.88 12.10
C GLU A 118 8.24 6.97 10.69
N ARG A 119 7.45 8.01 10.40
CA ARG A 119 6.86 8.21 9.07
C ARG A 119 7.88 8.50 7.98
N ILE A 120 8.96 9.21 8.32
CA ILE A 120 10.07 9.49 7.39
C ILE A 120 10.87 8.20 7.13
N GLU A 121 11.06 7.37 8.15
CA GLU A 121 11.75 6.08 8.03
C GLU A 121 11.01 5.13 7.08
N ASP A 122 9.69 4.97 7.24
CA ASP A 122 8.84 4.16 6.37
C ASP A 122 8.95 4.61 4.90
N PHE A 123 8.87 5.92 4.68
CA PHE A 123 9.04 6.50 3.35
C PHE A 123 10.42 6.19 2.75
N LEU A 124 11.49 6.29 3.54
CA LEU A 124 12.84 5.93 3.08
C LEU A 124 12.94 4.44 2.75
N MET A 125 12.36 3.55 3.57
CA MET A 125 12.34 2.12 3.33
C MET A 125 11.60 1.77 2.03
N VAL A 126 10.45 2.39 1.79
CA VAL A 126 9.67 2.20 0.55
C VAL A 126 10.45 2.73 -0.66
N VAL A 127 10.96 3.97 -0.63
CA VAL A 127 11.63 4.57 -1.79
C VAL A 127 12.98 3.91 -2.09
N THR A 128 13.69 3.37 -1.10
CA THR A 128 15.00 2.75 -1.31
C THR A 128 14.91 1.24 -1.48
N PHE A 129 14.47 0.52 -0.45
CA PHE A 129 14.49 -0.94 -0.41
C PHE A 129 13.43 -1.54 -1.33
N PHE A 130 12.18 -1.06 -1.24
CA PHE A 130 11.10 -1.62 -2.04
C PHE A 130 11.30 -1.33 -3.54
N VAL A 131 11.67 -0.10 -3.91
CA VAL A 131 11.98 0.25 -5.31
C VAL A 131 13.18 -0.54 -5.86
N ALA A 132 14.20 -0.82 -5.04
CA ALA A 132 15.30 -1.67 -5.45
C ALA A 132 14.84 -3.12 -5.71
N LYS A 133 14.00 -3.68 -4.84
CA LYS A 133 13.39 -5.02 -5.03
C LYS A 133 12.47 -5.07 -6.24
N MET A 134 11.73 -4.01 -6.47
CA MET A 134 10.89 -3.84 -7.65
C MET A 134 11.69 -3.81 -8.94
N THR A 135 12.77 -3.04 -8.97
CA THR A 135 13.71 -3.01 -10.12
C THR A 135 14.30 -4.39 -10.37
N TYR A 136 14.64 -5.12 -9.30
CA TYR A 136 15.11 -6.50 -9.38
C TYR A 136 14.04 -7.44 -9.94
N ASP A 137 12.79 -7.32 -9.50
CA ASP A 137 11.67 -8.13 -9.98
C ASP A 137 11.43 -7.94 -11.48
N VAL A 138 11.45 -6.69 -11.97
CA VAL A 138 11.34 -6.40 -13.41
C VAL A 138 12.50 -7.01 -14.21
N ARG A 139 13.74 -6.95 -13.69
CA ARG A 139 14.90 -7.60 -14.35
C ARG A 139 14.78 -9.12 -14.37
N ARG A 140 14.27 -9.71 -13.29
CA ARG A 140 14.04 -11.14 -13.16
C ARG A 140 12.97 -11.62 -14.15
N ILE A 141 11.85 -10.90 -14.26
CA ILE A 141 10.78 -11.21 -15.21
C ILE A 141 11.31 -11.17 -16.65
N LYS A 142 12.08 -10.13 -17.03
CA LYS A 142 12.68 -10.03 -18.37
C LYS A 142 13.71 -11.11 -18.70
N SER A 143 14.36 -11.68 -17.69
CA SER A 143 15.33 -12.77 -17.86
C SER A 143 14.70 -14.15 -17.82
N GLY A 144 13.36 -14.25 -17.72
CA GLY A 144 12.63 -15.51 -17.77
C GLY A 144 12.94 -16.45 -16.59
N ARG A 145 13.25 -15.91 -15.40
CA ARG A 145 13.56 -16.70 -14.21
C ARG A 145 12.32 -16.94 -13.35
N ARG A 146 12.26 -18.03 -12.57
CA ARG A 146 11.13 -18.36 -11.67
C ARG A 146 11.03 -17.43 -10.45
N ASP A 147 9.83 -17.30 -9.90
CA ASP A 147 9.49 -16.35 -8.81
C ASP A 147 10.04 -16.81 -7.46
N CYS A 148 9.81 -18.08 -7.12
CA CYS A 148 10.23 -18.64 -5.84
C CYS A 148 11.71 -19.10 -5.84
N LEU A 149 12.30 -19.34 -7.03
CA LEU A 149 13.66 -19.85 -7.19
C LEU A 149 14.38 -19.04 -8.30
N PRO A 150 15.05 -17.92 -7.95
CA PRO A 150 15.70 -17.04 -8.92
C PRO A 150 16.89 -17.69 -9.65
N CYS A 151 17.33 -18.87 -9.21
CA CYS A 151 18.40 -19.65 -9.83
C CYS A 151 17.91 -20.56 -10.99
N CYS A 152 16.60 -20.77 -11.12
CA CYS A 152 16.04 -21.64 -12.16
C CYS A 152 15.45 -20.80 -13.29
N LEU A 153 15.89 -21.04 -14.53
CA LEU A 153 15.17 -20.56 -15.71
C LEU A 153 13.78 -21.21 -15.72
N ALA A 154 12.77 -20.41 -16.01
CA ALA A 154 11.45 -20.93 -16.25
C ALA A 154 11.38 -21.62 -17.62
N PRO A 155 10.50 -22.61 -17.80
CA PRO A 155 10.30 -23.26 -19.09
C PRO A 155 9.94 -22.22 -20.17
N ARG A 156 10.57 -22.31 -21.35
CA ARG A 156 10.17 -21.51 -22.51
C ARG A 156 8.73 -21.86 -22.89
N THR A 157 7.89 -20.84 -23.08
CA THR A 157 6.58 -21.02 -23.71
C THR A 157 6.75 -21.64 -25.09
N LYS A 158 5.94 -22.67 -25.38
CA LYS A 158 5.89 -23.33 -26.68
C LYS A 158 5.33 -22.35 -27.72
N ASP A 159 5.93 -22.36 -28.91
CA ASP A 159 5.51 -21.55 -30.05
C ASP A 159 4.03 -21.81 -30.38
N GLY A 160 3.18 -20.78 -30.23
CA GLY A 160 1.75 -20.83 -30.56
C GLY A 160 0.78 -20.57 -29.42
N GLU A 161 1.23 -20.47 -28.17
CA GLU A 161 0.43 -19.84 -27.11
C GLU A 161 0.57 -18.31 -27.22
N PRO A 162 -0.44 -17.50 -26.81
CA PRO A 162 -0.26 -16.06 -26.76
C PRO A 162 1.05 -15.77 -26.03
N ALA A 163 1.78 -14.72 -26.46
CA ALA A 163 2.99 -14.28 -25.76
C ALA A 163 2.72 -14.35 -24.24
N LEU A 164 3.74 -14.69 -23.46
CA LEU A 164 3.74 -14.89 -21.99
C LEU A 164 3.16 -13.71 -21.14
N ASP A 165 2.54 -12.75 -21.83
CA ASP A 165 2.58 -11.31 -21.69
C ASP A 165 1.21 -10.67 -22.01
N GLU A 166 0.13 -11.44 -22.20
CA GLU A 166 -1.21 -10.84 -22.14
C GLU A 166 -1.50 -10.44 -20.69
N PRO A 167 -1.90 -9.18 -20.41
CA PRO A 167 -2.40 -8.81 -19.10
C PRO A 167 -3.69 -9.60 -18.88
N ILE A 168 -3.60 -10.75 -18.21
CA ILE A 168 -4.77 -11.55 -17.84
C ILE A 168 -5.69 -10.59 -17.13
N THR A 169 -6.83 -10.27 -17.76
CA THR A 169 -7.80 -9.32 -17.21
C THR A 169 -8.09 -9.73 -15.78
N GLN A 170 -7.51 -8.98 -14.84
CA GLN A 170 -7.59 -9.29 -13.44
C GLN A 170 -9.07 -9.40 -13.10
N THR A 171 -9.51 -10.42 -12.36
CA THR A 171 -10.90 -10.52 -11.91
C THR A 171 -11.36 -9.22 -11.24
N SER A 172 -10.44 -8.49 -10.58
CA SER A 172 -10.70 -7.14 -10.09
C SER A 172 -11.11 -6.17 -11.20
N SER A 173 -10.51 -6.17 -12.38
CA SER A 173 -10.88 -5.25 -13.48
C SER A 173 -12.32 -5.47 -13.94
N ARG A 174 -12.81 -6.72 -13.95
CA ARG A 174 -14.20 -7.05 -14.24
C ARG A 174 -15.13 -6.58 -13.13
N VAL A 175 -14.77 -6.85 -11.87
CA VAL A 175 -15.54 -6.40 -10.71
C VAL A 175 -15.57 -4.88 -10.66
N THR A 176 -14.44 -4.18 -10.72
CA THR A 176 -14.34 -2.71 -10.74
C THR A 176 -15.13 -2.11 -11.91
N LYS A 177 -15.12 -2.73 -13.10
CA LYS A 177 -15.91 -2.25 -14.24
C LYS A 177 -17.40 -2.49 -14.05
N ALA A 178 -17.80 -3.62 -13.49
CA ALA A 178 -19.20 -3.91 -13.15
C ALA A 178 -19.72 -2.99 -12.05
N TRP A 179 -18.93 -2.81 -10.98
CA TRP A 179 -19.22 -1.93 -9.86
C TRP A 179 -19.24 -0.47 -10.29
N GLY A 180 -18.31 -0.05 -11.15
CA GLY A 180 -18.29 1.30 -11.74
C GLY A 180 -19.49 1.57 -12.64
N LYS A 181 -19.91 0.59 -13.45
CA LYS A 181 -21.15 0.70 -14.24
C LYS A 181 -22.38 0.80 -13.35
N PHE A 182 -22.42 -0.01 -12.28
CA PHE A 182 -23.49 0.02 -11.29
C PHE A 182 -23.57 1.40 -10.62
N LEU A 183 -22.46 1.91 -10.08
CA LEU A 183 -22.41 3.21 -9.40
C LEU A 183 -22.71 4.41 -10.32
N MET A 184 -22.44 4.27 -11.63
CA MET A 184 -22.65 5.33 -12.59
C MET A 184 -24.11 5.53 -12.99
N LEU A 185 -25.01 4.60 -12.64
CA LEU A 185 -26.44 4.76 -12.89
C LEU A 185 -26.97 5.98 -12.12
N PRO A 186 -27.83 6.81 -12.74
CA PRO A 186 -28.34 8.02 -12.10
C PRO A 186 -29.10 7.70 -10.80
N GLU A 187 -29.86 6.60 -10.79
CA GLU A 187 -30.60 6.12 -9.62
C GLU A 187 -29.68 5.79 -8.44
N THR A 188 -28.62 5.00 -8.68
CA THR A 188 -27.66 4.63 -7.62
C THR A 188 -26.86 5.82 -7.10
N LYS A 189 -26.60 6.84 -7.95
CA LYS A 189 -25.92 8.06 -7.51
C LYS A 189 -26.77 8.86 -6.55
N ILE A 190 -28.07 9.03 -6.87
CA ILE A 190 -29.02 9.74 -6.02
C ILE A 190 -29.12 9.00 -4.68
N GLU A 191 -29.32 7.69 -4.72
CA GLU A 191 -29.42 6.86 -3.52
C GLU A 191 -28.14 6.93 -2.66
N ALA A 192 -26.95 6.77 -3.25
CA ALA A 192 -25.68 6.87 -2.54
C ALA A 192 -25.47 8.27 -1.92
N THR A 193 -25.91 9.33 -2.60
CA THR A 193 -25.79 10.70 -2.10
C THR A 193 -26.73 10.93 -0.91
N ILE A 194 -27.96 10.43 -0.99
CA ILE A 194 -28.93 10.50 0.12
C ILE A 194 -28.39 9.72 1.32
N ILE A 195 -27.91 8.49 1.12
CA ILE A 195 -27.32 7.68 2.20
C ILE A 195 -26.12 8.40 2.84
N SER A 196 -25.23 9.01 2.03
CA SER A 196 -24.10 9.79 2.53
C SER A 196 -24.55 10.99 3.36
N LEU A 197 -25.55 11.75 2.91
CA LEU A 197 -26.11 12.88 3.66
C LEU A 197 -26.76 12.44 4.98
N VAL A 198 -27.48 11.31 4.98
CA VAL A 198 -28.07 10.75 6.19
C VAL A 198 -26.99 10.31 7.17
N LEU A 199 -25.94 9.64 6.72
CA LEU A 199 -24.81 9.23 7.56
C LEU A 199 -24.07 10.43 8.14
N ILE A 200 -23.88 11.50 7.36
CA ILE A 200 -23.29 12.75 7.85
C ILE A 200 -24.19 13.37 8.93
N GLY A 201 -25.50 13.48 8.68
CA GLY A 201 -26.45 14.02 9.66
C GLY A 201 -26.49 13.21 10.96
N ALA A 202 -26.51 11.88 10.84
CA ALA A 202 -26.44 10.96 11.98
C ALA A 202 -25.10 11.08 12.72
N GLY A 203 -23.98 11.26 12.00
CA GLY A 203 -22.66 11.49 12.59
C GLY A 203 -22.60 12.80 13.40
N ILE A 204 -23.12 13.90 12.84
CA ILE A 204 -23.22 15.19 13.53
C ILE A 204 -24.08 15.08 14.80
N TYR A 205 -25.23 14.39 14.70
CA TYR A 205 -26.10 14.14 15.85
C TYR A 205 -25.45 13.20 16.89
N GLY A 206 -24.69 12.21 16.44
CA GLY A 206 -23.95 11.30 17.32
C GLY A 206 -22.90 12.04 18.13
N VAL A 207 -22.18 12.99 17.52
CA VAL A 207 -21.19 13.83 18.22
C VAL A 207 -21.79 14.62 19.38
N THR A 208 -23.07 15.03 19.30
CA THR A 208 -23.73 15.77 20.40
C THR A 208 -24.14 14.88 21.58
N HIS A 209 -24.11 13.56 21.41
CA HIS A 209 -24.45 12.57 22.45
C HIS A 209 -23.24 11.79 22.95
N VAL A 210 -22.02 12.20 22.61
CA VAL A 210 -20.80 11.58 23.12
C VAL A 210 -20.59 11.99 24.57
N ASP A 211 -20.73 11.02 25.48
CA ASP A 211 -20.36 11.20 26.88
C ASP A 211 -18.83 11.29 27.02
N GLU A 212 -18.33 12.35 27.63
CA GLU A 212 -16.90 12.57 27.88
C GLU A 212 -16.36 11.77 29.09
N ALA A 213 -17.23 11.01 29.77
CA ALA A 213 -16.89 10.31 31.00
C ALA A 213 -16.04 9.06 30.72
N PHE A 214 -14.72 9.16 30.96
CA PHE A 214 -13.83 8.01 31.00
C PHE A 214 -14.14 7.18 32.26
N ASN A 215 -15.00 6.17 32.14
CA ASN A 215 -15.33 5.29 33.27
C ASN A 215 -14.12 4.40 33.61
N ARG A 216 -13.33 4.81 34.60
CA ARG A 216 -12.14 4.10 35.14
C ARG A 216 -12.52 2.84 35.94
N LYS A 217 -13.55 2.10 35.53
CA LYS A 217 -13.97 0.84 36.15
C LYS A 217 -13.86 -0.30 35.15
N THR A 218 -12.64 -0.71 34.80
CA THR A 218 -12.20 -2.11 34.77
C THR A 218 -10.69 -2.16 34.55
#